data_AF-A0A959LEN1-F1
#
_entry.id   AF-A0A959LEN1-F1
#
_cell.length_a   1.000
_cell.length_b   1.000
_cell.length_c   1.000
_cell.angle_alpha   90.00
_cell.angle_beta   90.00
_cell.angle_gamma   90.00
#
_symmetry.space_group_name_H-M   'P 1'
#
loop_
_entity.id
_entity.type
_entity.pdbx_description
1 polymer ?
#
loop_
_entity_poly.entity_id
_entity_poly.type
_entity_poly.pdbx_seq_one_letter_code
_entity_poly.pdbx_strand_id
1 'polypeptide(L)'
;HEPLSRKYSRLKLEYIDVMEEKIDFSPMGEILGTNFESRHIMRLGYNENYYNTFGNWVLDTYLEYQKYDEKNYLKLSAAMEKTFAIGVEKFLTLRLWGGYFIMNDQRNSSNHSDEITRGSFAMAFQGFNDYAYDNYFHTRQNQSSHLIQQVALVDGGFKTPVGRYTKNFMSNDMAMSLNTEVDFPIRMPRFFKLKIFGDVGFYRTKDFQNEPLRFESLFSLGLSWRPFDGVGIYLPLINSKAINDEYDQLGHSLLGRFSFSIDLNRLDFMRKSYEKPYESF
;
A
#
# COMPACT_ATOMS: atom_id res chain seq x y z
N HIS A 1 22.46 -20.28 26.23
CA HIS A 1 21.73 -19.01 26.17
C HIS A 1 21.34 -18.75 24.72
N GLU A 2 20.05 -18.74 24.39
CA GLU A 2 19.60 -18.27 23.08
C GLU A 2 19.88 -16.76 22.94
N PRO A 3 20.23 -16.28 21.73
CA PRO A 3 20.54 -14.87 21.53
C PRO A 3 19.30 -13.99 21.80
N LEU A 4 19.49 -12.96 22.62
CA LEU A 4 18.48 -11.96 23.02
C LEU A 4 17.97 -11.09 21.85
N SER A 5 18.65 -11.15 20.70
CA SER A 5 18.21 -10.50 19.47
C SER A 5 18.55 -11.33 18.25
N ARG A 6 17.72 -11.22 17.21
CA ARG A 6 17.92 -11.86 15.91
C ARG A 6 17.78 -10.82 14.81
N LYS A 7 18.73 -10.79 13.88
CA LYS A 7 18.73 -9.92 12.71
C LYS A 7 18.73 -10.79 11.46
N TYR A 8 17.83 -10.50 10.53
CA TYR A 8 17.76 -11.13 9.22
C TYR A 8 17.82 -10.04 8.16
N SER A 9 18.78 -10.11 7.26
CA SER A 9 18.89 -9.20 6.12
C SER A 9 18.84 -10.00 4.83
N ARG A 10 18.18 -9.46 3.81
CA ARG A 10 18.06 -10.06 2.49
C ARG A 10 18.25 -8.99 1.43
N LEU A 11 19.16 -9.23 0.50
CA LEU A 11 19.28 -8.48 -0.75
C LEU A 11 18.62 -9.31 -1.86
N LYS A 12 17.78 -8.70 -2.68
CA LYS A 12 17.09 -9.34 -3.80
C LYS A 12 17.34 -8.55 -5.08
N LEU A 13 17.61 -9.26 -6.16
CA LEU A 13 17.54 -8.72 -7.51
C LEU A 13 16.39 -9.43 -8.22
N GLU A 14 15.42 -8.67 -8.71
CA GLU A 14 14.20 -9.19 -9.31
C GLU A 14 14.07 -8.65 -10.73
N TYR A 15 13.79 -9.57 -11.65
CA TYR A 15 13.32 -9.27 -13.00
C TYR A 15 11.89 -9.75 -13.10
N ILE A 16 10.97 -8.83 -13.39
CA ILE A 16 9.54 -9.09 -13.46
C ILE A 16 9.11 -8.87 -14.90
N ASP A 17 8.61 -9.92 -15.52
CA ASP A 17 8.00 -9.89 -16.84
C ASP A 17 6.48 -10.07 -16.68
N VAL A 18 5.73 -9.07 -17.12
CA VAL A 18 4.27 -9.06 -17.10
C VAL A 18 3.78 -9.07 -18.53
N MET A 19 3.02 -10.10 -18.90
CA MET A 19 2.30 -10.19 -20.17
C MET A 19 0.81 -10.04 -19.92
N GLU A 20 0.21 -8.97 -20.44
CA GLU A 20 -1.19 -8.63 -20.24
C GLU A 20 -1.93 -8.64 -21.57
N GLU A 21 -3.02 -9.41 -21.65
CA GLU A 21 -3.92 -9.40 -22.80
C GLU A 21 -4.93 -8.25 -22.62
N LYS A 22 -4.98 -7.34 -23.59
CA LYS A 22 -5.90 -6.20 -23.63
C LYS A 22 -6.86 -6.33 -24.78
N ILE A 23 -8.10 -5.87 -24.57
CA ILE A 23 -9.10 -5.77 -25.63
C ILE A 23 -8.84 -4.50 -26.41
N ASP A 24 -8.72 -4.62 -27.73
CA ASP A 24 -8.63 -3.49 -28.63
C ASP A 24 -10.02 -3.05 -29.05
N PHE A 25 -10.27 -1.74 -28.98
CA PHE A 25 -11.53 -1.12 -29.36
C PHE A 25 -11.34 -0.23 -30.59
N SER A 26 -12.30 -0.28 -31.51
CA SER A 26 -12.39 0.67 -32.61
C SER A 26 -12.76 2.07 -32.07
N PRO A 27 -12.55 3.15 -32.83
CA PRO A 27 -13.04 4.48 -32.46
C PRO A 27 -14.56 4.53 -32.23
N MET A 28 -15.31 3.55 -32.73
CA MET A 28 -16.77 3.44 -32.55
C MET A 28 -17.16 2.50 -31.40
N GLY A 29 -16.18 1.97 -30.65
CA GLY A 29 -16.38 1.10 -29.48
C GLY A 29 -16.57 -0.38 -29.81
N GLU A 30 -16.31 -0.81 -31.04
CA GLU A 30 -16.40 -2.22 -31.43
C GLU A 30 -15.14 -2.97 -30.99
N ILE A 31 -15.29 -4.21 -30.53
CA ILE A 31 -14.15 -5.06 -30.18
C ILE A 31 -13.44 -5.49 -31.46
N LEU A 32 -12.20 -5.03 -31.64
CA LEU A 32 -11.35 -5.34 -32.80
C LEU A 32 -10.54 -6.63 -32.61
N GLY A 33 -10.41 -7.09 -31.37
CA GLY A 33 -9.65 -8.28 -31.00
C GLY A 33 -8.95 -8.09 -29.66
N THR A 34 -7.89 -8.86 -29.45
CA THR A 34 -7.01 -8.71 -28.30
C THR A 34 -5.56 -8.52 -28.74
N ASN A 35 -4.80 -7.79 -27.93
CA ASN A 35 -3.38 -7.57 -28.11
C ASN A 35 -2.63 -7.83 -26.81
N PHE A 36 -1.39 -8.30 -26.92
CA PHE A 36 -0.54 -8.56 -25.77
C PHE A 36 0.40 -7.39 -25.54
N GLU A 37 0.42 -6.89 -24.31
CA GLU A 37 1.37 -5.90 -23.85
C GLU A 37 2.36 -6.56 -22.88
N SER A 38 3.66 -6.43 -23.17
CA SER A 38 4.72 -6.90 -22.28
C SER A 38 5.27 -5.75 -21.45
N ARG A 39 5.56 -6.00 -20.17
CA ARG A 39 6.19 -5.04 -19.27
C ARG A 39 7.36 -5.71 -18.58
N HIS A 40 8.52 -5.08 -18.66
CA HIS A 40 9.74 -5.56 -18.03
C HIS A 40 10.16 -4.60 -16.93
N ILE A 41 10.22 -5.07 -15.69
CA ILE A 41 10.54 -4.28 -14.50
C ILE A 41 11.77 -4.90 -13.83
N MET A 42 12.73 -4.05 -13.47
CA MET A 42 13.94 -4.45 -12.74
C MET A 42 13.88 -3.84 -11.33
N ARG A 43 14.11 -4.65 -10.30
CA ARG A 43 14.13 -4.19 -8.90
C ARG A 43 15.33 -4.71 -8.14
N LEU A 44 15.92 -3.83 -7.34
CA LEU A 44 16.87 -4.17 -6.30
C LEU A 44 16.21 -3.90 -4.95
N GLY A 45 15.96 -4.96 -4.19
CA GLY A 45 15.32 -4.90 -2.88
C GLY A 45 16.30 -5.19 -1.74
N TYR A 46 16.21 -4.44 -0.65
CA TYR A 46 16.86 -4.76 0.63
C TYR A 46 15.80 -4.84 1.72
N ASN A 47 15.73 -5.99 2.39
CA ASN A 47 14.83 -6.22 3.51
C ASN A 47 15.65 -6.52 4.77
N GLU A 48 15.31 -5.90 5.89
CA GLU A 48 15.91 -6.18 7.19
C GLU A 48 14.83 -6.36 8.25
N ASN A 49 14.88 -7.49 8.94
CA ASN A 49 14.04 -7.78 10.11
C ASN A 49 14.93 -7.88 11.34
N TYR A 50 14.56 -7.18 12.39
CA TYR A 50 15.24 -7.26 13.68
C TYR A 50 14.23 -7.52 14.77
N TYR A 51 14.49 -8.58 15.53
CA TYR A 51 13.66 -9.02 16.64
C TYR A 51 14.45 -8.91 17.93
N ASN A 52 13.89 -8.24 18.94
CA ASN A 52 14.43 -8.25 20.30
C ASN A 52 13.28 -8.19 21.33
N THR A 53 13.63 -8.34 22.61
CA THR A 53 12.66 -8.31 23.73
C THR A 53 11.89 -6.99 23.88
N PHE A 54 12.43 -5.87 23.39
CA PHE A 54 11.90 -4.52 23.60
C PHE A 54 11.14 -3.96 22.39
N GLY A 55 11.20 -4.62 21.24
CA GLY A 55 10.51 -4.22 20.02
C GLY A 55 11.10 -4.83 18.75
N ASN A 56 10.23 -5.05 17.78
CA ASN A 56 10.62 -5.52 16.46
C ASN A 56 10.65 -4.33 15.51
N TRP A 57 11.58 -4.33 14.55
CA TRP A 57 11.48 -3.45 13.40
C TRP A 57 11.75 -4.20 12.10
N VAL A 58 11.09 -3.70 11.06
CA VAL A 58 11.17 -4.19 9.68
C VAL A 58 11.53 -2.99 8.81
N LEU A 59 12.51 -3.15 7.93
CA LEU A 59 12.86 -2.18 6.90
C LEU A 59 12.82 -2.84 5.55
N ASP A 60 12.10 -2.21 4.64
CA ASP A 60 11.97 -2.62 3.25
C ASP A 60 12.37 -1.45 2.36
N THR A 61 13.39 -1.63 1.53
CA THR A 61 13.87 -0.61 0.59
C THR A 61 13.92 -1.19 -0.81
N TYR A 62 13.45 -0.45 -1.81
CA TYR A 62 13.44 -0.87 -3.21
C TYR A 62 13.94 0.24 -4.13
N LEU A 63 14.82 -0.12 -5.05
CA LEU A 63 15.14 0.67 -6.24
C LEU A 63 14.52 -0.04 -7.44
N GLU A 64 13.63 0.63 -8.16
CA GLU A 64 12.93 0.06 -9.31
C GLU A 64 13.18 0.88 -10.57
N TYR A 65 13.44 0.19 -11.68
CA TYR A 65 13.59 0.75 -13.02
C TYR A 65 12.64 0.08 -14.01
N GLN A 66 12.03 0.89 -14.87
CA GLN A 66 11.25 0.42 -16.01
C GLN A 66 11.39 1.38 -17.19
N LYS A 67 11.45 0.81 -18.40
CA LYS A 67 11.35 1.53 -19.68
C LYS A 67 10.12 1.06 -20.45
N TYR A 68 9.37 1.98 -21.05
CA TYR A 68 8.13 1.73 -21.79
C TYR A 68 7.82 2.89 -22.73
N ASP A 69 7.32 2.65 -23.95
CA ASP A 69 6.86 3.68 -24.89
C ASP A 69 7.77 4.91 -25.00
N GLU A 70 9.08 4.66 -25.17
CA GLU A 70 10.16 5.66 -25.20
C GLU A 70 10.39 6.45 -23.89
N LYS A 71 9.56 6.22 -22.87
CA LYS A 71 9.66 6.77 -21.52
C LYS A 71 10.38 5.82 -20.59
N ASN A 72 10.87 6.34 -19.47
CA ASN A 72 11.41 5.54 -18.39
C ASN A 72 11.19 6.21 -17.03
N TYR A 73 11.36 5.39 -15.99
CA TYR A 73 11.54 5.88 -14.64
C TYR A 73 12.57 5.05 -13.87
N LEU A 74 13.15 5.70 -12.86
CA LEU A 74 13.92 5.12 -11.78
C LEU A 74 13.38 5.68 -10.47
N LYS A 75 12.88 4.82 -9.58
CA LYS A 75 12.30 5.24 -8.30
C LYS A 75 12.90 4.48 -7.13
N LEU A 76 13.01 5.18 -6.01
CA LEU A 76 13.44 4.65 -4.72
C LEU A 76 12.26 4.71 -3.76
N SER A 77 12.01 3.63 -3.03
CA SER A 77 11.07 3.61 -1.92
C SER A 77 11.66 2.92 -0.69
N ALA A 78 11.23 3.36 0.49
CA ALA A 78 11.62 2.75 1.76
C ALA A 78 10.44 2.76 2.74
N ALA A 79 10.25 1.67 3.47
CA ALA A 79 9.28 1.53 4.55
C ALA A 79 9.99 1.03 5.81
N MET A 80 9.76 1.66 6.95
CA MET A 80 10.21 1.20 8.26
C MET A 80 9.01 1.01 9.18
N GLU A 81 8.75 -0.22 9.61
CA GLU A 81 7.74 -0.56 10.61
C GLU A 81 8.43 -0.86 11.94
N LYS A 82 7.91 -0.32 13.05
CA LYS A 82 8.40 -0.58 14.40
C LYS A 82 7.26 -0.73 15.39
N THR A 83 7.31 -1.79 16.19
CA THR A 83 6.33 -2.05 17.24
C THR A 83 6.95 -1.88 18.62
N PHE A 84 6.31 -1.09 19.47
CA PHE A 84 6.68 -0.80 20.84
C PHE A 84 5.68 -1.44 21.81
N ALA A 85 6.17 -2.11 22.85
CA ALA A 85 5.34 -2.47 23.99
C ALA A 85 5.10 -1.23 24.85
N ILE A 86 3.83 -0.84 25.03
CA ILE A 86 3.42 0.31 25.85
C ILE A 86 2.73 -0.12 27.15
N GLY A 87 2.49 -1.43 27.32
CA GLY A 87 1.91 -2.01 28.52
C GLY A 87 1.75 -3.53 28.39
N VAL A 88 1.21 -4.18 29.42
CA VAL A 88 0.94 -5.62 29.40
C VAL A 88 -0.09 -5.93 28.31
N GLU A 89 0.31 -6.73 27.31
CA GLU A 89 -0.48 -7.02 26.11
C GLU A 89 -0.97 -5.75 25.36
N LYS A 90 -0.22 -4.64 25.41
CA LYS A 90 -0.53 -3.39 24.70
C LYS A 90 0.64 -2.94 23.85
N PHE A 91 0.38 -2.71 22.57
CA PHE A 91 1.37 -2.35 21.57
C PHE A 91 0.99 -1.09 20.80
N LEU A 92 2.01 -0.32 20.45
CA LEU A 92 1.97 0.77 19.48
C LEU A 92 2.83 0.38 18.28
N THR A 93 2.26 0.36 17.08
CA THR A 93 2.98 0.15 15.83
C THR A 93 3.04 1.47 15.06
N LEU A 94 4.25 1.83 14.63
CA LEU A 94 4.50 2.97 13.75
C LEU A 94 5.09 2.44 12.44
N ARG A 95 4.59 2.92 11.31
CA ARG A 95 5.17 2.67 9.99
C ARG A 95 5.45 4.01 9.32
N LEU A 96 6.71 4.24 8.97
CA LEU A 96 7.15 5.35 8.16
C LEU A 96 7.39 4.84 6.75
N TRP A 97 6.88 5.51 5.73
CA TRP A 97 7.17 5.19 4.34
C TRP A 97 7.47 6.44 3.54
N GLY A 98 8.35 6.31 2.55
CA GLY A 98 8.66 7.36 1.59
C GLY A 98 9.08 6.79 0.24
N GLY A 99 8.68 7.48 -0.81
CA GLY A 99 9.01 7.18 -2.20
C GLY A 99 9.42 8.44 -2.96
N TYR A 100 10.44 8.32 -3.82
CA TYR A 100 10.90 9.39 -4.70
C TYR A 100 11.31 8.84 -6.06
N PHE A 101 10.81 9.48 -7.12
CA PHE A 101 11.32 9.26 -8.46
C PHE A 101 12.64 10.02 -8.65
N ILE A 102 13.74 9.28 -8.78
CA ILE A 102 15.06 9.84 -9.13
C ILE A 102 15.02 10.33 -10.57
N MET A 103 14.45 9.51 -11.46
CA MET A 103 14.18 9.83 -12.86
C MET A 103 12.74 9.44 -13.19
N ASN A 104 12.00 10.28 -13.91
CA ASN A 104 10.68 9.96 -14.41
C ASN A 104 10.29 10.92 -15.53
N ASP A 105 10.19 10.42 -16.76
CA ASP A 105 9.75 11.21 -17.92
C ASP A 105 8.29 11.68 -17.79
N GLN A 106 7.50 11.02 -16.93
CA GLN A 106 6.12 11.34 -16.63
C GLN A 106 5.93 12.06 -15.27
N ARG A 107 7.00 12.62 -14.67
CA ARG A 107 6.92 13.34 -13.39
C ARG A 107 5.84 14.43 -13.39
N ASN A 108 5.75 15.15 -14.50
CA ASN A 108 4.78 16.22 -14.72
C ASN A 108 3.53 15.72 -15.45
N SER A 109 3.11 14.47 -15.27
CA SER A 109 1.81 14.01 -15.76
C SER A 109 0.75 14.21 -14.69
N SER A 110 -0.43 14.70 -15.06
CA SER A 110 -1.64 14.69 -14.22
C SER A 110 -2.43 13.37 -14.36
N ASN A 111 -1.87 12.39 -15.06
CA ASN A 111 -2.41 11.04 -15.16
C ASN A 111 -1.58 10.11 -14.26
N HIS A 112 -2.23 9.14 -13.63
CA HIS A 112 -1.65 8.14 -12.73
C HIS A 112 -2.06 6.72 -13.12
N SER A 113 -2.67 6.55 -14.30
CA SER A 113 -3.07 5.24 -14.80
C SER A 113 -1.85 4.49 -15.32
N ASP A 114 -1.76 3.20 -15.02
CA ASP A 114 -0.60 2.38 -15.41
C ASP A 114 -0.43 2.23 -16.92
N GLU A 115 -1.47 2.56 -17.71
CA GLU A 115 -1.35 2.59 -19.17
C GLU A 115 -0.53 3.80 -19.67
N ILE A 116 -0.53 4.92 -18.94
CA ILE A 116 0.11 6.16 -19.39
C ILE A 116 1.33 6.51 -18.54
N THR A 117 1.21 6.34 -17.23
CA THR A 117 2.21 6.66 -16.22
C THR A 117 2.40 5.44 -15.33
N ARG A 118 3.42 4.65 -15.67
CA ARG A 118 3.71 3.42 -14.93
C ARG A 118 4.40 3.71 -13.61
N GLY A 119 4.05 2.92 -12.60
CA GLY A 119 4.79 2.86 -11.33
C GLY A 119 4.54 4.03 -10.39
N SER A 120 3.46 4.80 -10.58
CA SER A 120 3.05 5.87 -9.68
C SER A 120 2.96 5.37 -8.23
N PHE A 121 3.34 6.22 -7.28
CA PHE A 121 3.15 5.92 -5.86
C PHE A 121 1.70 6.10 -5.47
N ALA A 122 1.11 5.16 -4.74
CA ALA A 122 -0.25 5.28 -4.23
C ALA A 122 -0.28 5.45 -2.70
N MET A 123 -1.02 6.46 -2.23
CA MET A 123 -1.24 6.70 -0.81
C MET A 123 -2.16 5.64 -0.21
N ALA A 124 -3.23 5.33 -0.94
CA ALA A 124 -4.17 4.24 -0.67
C ALA A 124 -4.04 3.21 -1.80
N PHE A 125 -3.38 2.09 -1.51
CA PHE A 125 -3.01 1.10 -2.53
C PHE A 125 -4.09 0.03 -2.69
N GLN A 126 -4.61 -0.11 -3.92
CA GLN A 126 -5.66 -1.07 -4.27
C GLN A 126 -5.26 -1.84 -5.54
N GLY A 127 -6.07 -2.83 -5.92
CA GLY A 127 -5.70 -3.76 -7.01
C GLY A 127 -5.52 -3.12 -8.39
N PHE A 128 -6.07 -1.94 -8.63
CA PHE A 128 -5.87 -1.20 -9.88
C PHE A 128 -4.56 -0.41 -9.91
N ASN A 129 -3.84 -0.28 -8.78
CA ASN A 129 -2.51 0.35 -8.69
C ASN A 129 -1.37 -0.68 -8.72
N ASP A 130 -1.71 -1.98 -8.69
CA ASP A 130 -0.73 -3.05 -8.56
C ASP A 130 -0.18 -3.49 -9.91
N TYR A 131 0.54 -2.57 -10.57
CA TYR A 131 1.08 -2.69 -11.93
C TYR A 131 2.02 -3.88 -12.16
N ALA A 132 2.65 -4.37 -11.09
CA ALA A 132 3.59 -5.49 -11.12
C ALA A 132 3.00 -6.80 -10.58
N TYR A 133 1.73 -6.79 -10.19
CA TYR A 133 1.03 -7.96 -9.65
C TYR A 133 1.68 -8.55 -8.38
N ASP A 134 2.25 -7.68 -7.52
CA ASP A 134 3.00 -8.09 -6.33
C ASP A 134 2.10 -8.57 -5.18
N ASN A 135 0.83 -8.14 -5.19
CA ASN A 135 -0.09 -8.37 -4.08
C ASN A 135 -1.29 -9.19 -4.52
N TYR A 136 -1.90 -9.92 -3.59
CA TYR A 136 -3.11 -10.66 -3.90
C TYR A 136 -4.34 -9.76 -3.76
N PHE A 137 -5.06 -9.55 -4.87
CA PHE A 137 -6.33 -8.84 -4.89
C PHE A 137 -7.42 -9.72 -5.48
N HIS A 138 -8.59 -9.75 -4.84
CA HIS A 138 -9.74 -10.48 -5.36
C HIS A 138 -10.28 -9.82 -6.64
N THR A 139 -10.29 -8.49 -6.67
CA THR A 139 -10.61 -7.70 -7.85
C THR A 139 -9.53 -6.65 -8.09
N ARG A 140 -9.02 -6.60 -9.33
CA ARG A 140 -8.04 -5.59 -9.76
C ARG A 140 -8.71 -4.48 -10.55
N GLN A 141 -9.61 -4.84 -11.46
CA GLN A 141 -10.24 -3.91 -12.40
C GLN A 141 -11.75 -3.74 -12.19
N ASN A 142 -12.41 -4.66 -11.49
CA ASN A 142 -13.87 -4.62 -11.32
C ASN A 142 -14.27 -3.81 -10.08
N GLN A 143 -14.82 -2.61 -10.33
CA GLN A 143 -15.20 -1.61 -9.32
C GLN A 143 -16.67 -1.67 -8.91
N SER A 144 -17.51 -2.47 -9.57
CA SER A 144 -18.94 -2.58 -9.25
C SER A 144 -19.23 -3.59 -8.12
N SER A 145 -18.21 -4.28 -7.64
CA SER A 145 -18.31 -5.31 -6.60
C SER A 145 -18.10 -4.73 -5.20
N HIS A 146 -18.79 -5.30 -4.21
CA HIS A 146 -18.59 -5.04 -2.79
C HIS A 146 -17.15 -5.31 -2.29
N LEU A 147 -16.30 -5.93 -3.12
CA LEU A 147 -14.91 -6.26 -2.80
C LEU A 147 -13.90 -5.18 -3.21
N ILE A 148 -14.35 -4.03 -3.72
CA ILE A 148 -13.47 -2.88 -4.03
C ILE A 148 -12.73 -2.35 -2.79
N GLN A 149 -13.25 -2.64 -1.60
CA GLN A 149 -12.74 -2.21 -0.31
C GLN A 149 -11.42 -2.90 0.11
N GLN A 150 -10.87 -3.77 -0.72
CA GLN A 150 -9.57 -4.39 -0.46
C GLN A 150 -8.44 -3.37 -0.63
N VAL A 151 -7.61 -3.23 0.42
CA VAL A 151 -6.41 -2.39 0.43
C VAL A 151 -5.17 -3.22 0.75
N ALA A 152 -4.02 -2.82 0.21
CA ALA A 152 -2.72 -3.36 0.61
C ALA A 152 -1.95 -2.31 1.43
N LEU A 153 -1.22 -2.76 2.46
CA LEU A 153 -0.41 -1.89 3.31
C LEU A 153 1.00 -1.65 2.74
N VAL A 154 1.05 -1.46 1.42
CA VAL A 154 2.25 -1.07 0.67
C VAL A 154 2.17 0.42 0.33
N ASP A 155 3.28 0.99 -0.14
CA ASP A 155 3.41 2.42 -0.39
C ASP A 155 2.89 3.28 0.78
N GLY A 156 1.93 4.18 0.55
CA GLY A 156 1.41 5.07 1.59
C GLY A 156 0.70 4.34 2.73
N GLY A 157 0.26 3.10 2.54
CA GLY A 157 -0.29 2.24 3.59
C GLY A 157 -1.59 2.75 4.23
N PHE A 158 -2.31 3.64 3.54
CA PHE A 158 -3.61 4.14 4.02
C PHE A 158 -4.63 3.00 4.04
N LYS A 159 -5.42 2.95 5.11
CA LYS A 159 -6.49 1.95 5.31
C LYS A 159 -7.84 2.42 4.75
N THR A 160 -7.81 3.38 3.83
CA THR A 160 -8.99 4.04 3.27
C THR A 160 -9.15 3.60 1.81
N PRO A 161 -10.26 2.95 1.43
CA PRO A 161 -10.49 2.59 0.03
C PRO A 161 -11.02 3.82 -0.72
N VAL A 162 -10.33 4.24 -1.79
CA VAL A 162 -10.65 5.48 -2.53
C VAL A 162 -11.10 5.23 -3.97
N GLY A 163 -11.07 3.99 -4.46
CA GLY A 163 -11.55 3.65 -5.81
C GLY A 163 -10.62 4.12 -6.94
N ARG A 164 -10.87 3.69 -8.19
CA ARG A 164 -9.95 3.92 -9.34
C ARG A 164 -10.11 5.28 -9.99
N TYR A 165 -11.29 5.90 -9.85
CA TYR A 165 -11.61 7.14 -10.56
C TYR A 165 -10.97 8.38 -9.93
N THR A 166 -10.28 8.21 -8.80
CA THR A 166 -9.59 9.29 -8.14
C THR A 166 -8.20 9.50 -8.73
N LYS A 167 -7.96 10.69 -9.27
CA LYS A 167 -6.60 11.16 -9.64
C LYS A 167 -5.81 11.60 -8.40
N ASN A 168 -6.53 11.86 -7.32
CA ASN A 168 -5.98 12.23 -6.04
C ASN A 168 -5.38 10.96 -5.42
N PHE A 169 -4.60 11.06 -4.35
CA PHE A 169 -3.95 9.90 -3.70
C PHE A 169 -2.79 9.25 -4.45
N MET A 170 -2.38 9.74 -5.63
CA MET A 170 -1.25 9.21 -6.39
C MET A 170 -0.21 10.27 -6.75
N SER A 171 1.05 9.83 -6.92
CA SER A 171 2.17 10.70 -7.29
C SER A 171 3.12 10.07 -8.30
N ASN A 172 3.49 10.86 -9.31
CA ASN A 172 4.57 10.58 -10.25
C ASN A 172 5.92 11.22 -9.83
N ASP A 173 6.01 11.76 -8.61
CA ASP A 173 7.15 12.55 -8.16
C ASP A 173 7.69 12.07 -6.80
N MET A 174 6.91 12.29 -5.75
CA MET A 174 7.27 11.88 -4.39
C MET A 174 6.04 11.73 -3.50
N ALA A 175 6.14 10.81 -2.56
CA ALA A 175 5.12 10.60 -1.55
C ALA A 175 5.75 10.09 -0.25
N MET A 176 5.10 10.37 0.89
CA MET A 176 5.52 9.89 2.19
C MET A 176 4.31 9.71 3.11
N SER A 177 4.41 8.78 4.05
CA SER A 177 3.36 8.56 5.04
C SER A 177 3.91 8.13 6.40
N LEU A 178 3.10 8.41 7.42
CA LEU A 178 3.19 7.86 8.76
C LEU A 178 1.86 7.15 9.06
N ASN A 179 1.94 5.84 9.26
CA ASN A 179 0.81 5.03 9.70
C ASN A 179 1.05 4.60 11.15
N THR A 180 0.00 4.63 11.95
CA THR A 180 0.04 4.31 13.38
C THR A 180 -1.09 3.35 13.71
N GLU A 181 -0.83 2.41 14.62
CA GLU A 181 -1.85 1.49 15.14
C GLU A 181 -1.57 1.21 16.62
N VAL A 182 -2.54 1.45 17.48
CA VAL A 182 -2.40 1.29 18.93
C VAL A 182 -3.53 0.44 19.49
N ASP A 183 -3.20 -0.47 20.40
CA ASP A 183 -4.22 -1.26 21.10
C ASP A 183 -5.17 -0.36 21.89
N PHE A 184 -6.47 -0.65 21.80
CA PHE A 184 -7.49 0.11 22.54
C PHE A 184 -7.17 0.11 24.04
N PRO A 185 -7.32 1.21 24.78
CA PRO A 185 -6.83 1.32 26.17
C PRO A 185 -7.59 0.43 27.18
N ILE A 186 -8.71 -0.17 26.78
CA ILE A 186 -9.54 -1.04 27.63
C ILE A 186 -9.13 -2.51 27.43
N ARG A 187 -9.28 -3.35 28.46
CA ARG A 187 -9.11 -4.80 28.35
C ARG A 187 -10.26 -5.38 27.54
N MET A 188 -9.95 -5.96 26.39
CA MET A 188 -10.90 -6.63 25.51
C MET A 188 -10.67 -8.15 25.58
N PRO A 189 -11.67 -8.99 25.27
CA PRO A 189 -11.48 -10.43 25.15
C PRO A 189 -10.35 -10.77 24.16
N ARG A 190 -9.56 -11.82 24.44
CA ARG A 190 -8.37 -12.18 23.64
C ARG A 190 -8.66 -12.37 22.15
N PHE A 191 -9.85 -12.83 21.78
CA PHE A 191 -10.29 -13.04 20.39
C PHE A 191 -10.73 -11.75 19.68
N PHE A 192 -10.93 -10.64 20.40
CA PHE A 192 -11.42 -9.37 19.86
C PHE A 192 -10.58 -8.19 20.34
N LYS A 193 -9.34 -8.13 19.86
CA LYS A 193 -8.43 -7.01 20.12
C LYS A 193 -8.65 -5.90 19.09
N LEU A 194 -9.52 -4.95 19.45
CA LEU A 194 -9.73 -3.73 18.68
C LEU A 194 -8.54 -2.78 18.87
N LYS A 195 -8.22 -2.03 17.84
CA LYS A 195 -7.14 -1.05 17.82
C LYS A 195 -7.62 0.26 17.20
N ILE A 196 -6.94 1.35 17.53
CA ILE A 196 -7.12 2.66 16.88
C ILE A 196 -6.00 2.79 15.86
N PHE A 197 -6.33 3.17 14.64
CA PHE A 197 -5.33 3.51 13.62
C PHE A 197 -5.38 4.99 13.28
N GLY A 198 -4.23 5.53 12.89
CA GLY A 198 -4.09 6.87 12.33
C GLY A 198 -3.10 6.86 11.18
N ASP A 199 -3.50 7.37 10.03
CA ASP A 199 -2.70 7.49 8.81
C ASP A 199 -2.56 8.96 8.47
N VAL A 200 -1.34 9.43 8.19
CA VAL A 200 -1.05 10.78 7.72
C VAL A 200 -0.08 10.66 6.55
N GLY A 201 -0.22 11.48 5.53
CA GLY A 201 0.66 11.40 4.37
C GLY A 201 0.67 12.66 3.53
N PHE A 202 1.76 12.81 2.80
CA PHE A 202 2.03 13.94 1.91
C PHE A 202 2.52 13.42 0.58
N TYR A 203 2.07 14.02 -0.51
CA TYR A 203 2.46 13.60 -1.85
C TYR A 203 2.45 14.79 -2.80
N ARG A 204 3.30 14.74 -3.84
CA ARG A 204 3.35 15.77 -4.87
C ARG A 204 2.54 15.34 -6.08
N THR A 205 1.53 16.12 -6.44
CA THR A 205 0.65 15.82 -7.56
C THR A 205 0.19 17.11 -8.24
N LYS A 206 -0.62 16.96 -9.28
CA LYS A 206 -1.34 18.05 -9.94
C LYS A 206 -2.61 17.52 -10.57
N ASP A 207 -3.64 18.36 -10.64
CA ASP A 207 -4.94 17.96 -11.18
C ASP A 207 -4.97 18.05 -12.71
N PHE A 208 -4.28 19.06 -13.24
CA PHE A 208 -4.26 19.37 -14.67
C PHE A 208 -2.84 19.48 -15.21
N GLN A 209 -2.66 19.19 -16.50
CA GLN A 209 -1.33 19.16 -17.12
C GLN A 209 -0.61 20.51 -17.10
N ASN A 210 -1.35 21.62 -17.17
CA ASN A 210 -0.77 22.96 -17.21
C ASN A 210 -0.49 23.55 -15.82
N GLU A 211 -0.80 22.83 -14.74
CA GLU A 211 -0.56 23.27 -13.37
C GLU A 211 0.82 22.84 -12.85
N PRO A 212 1.42 23.62 -11.93
CA PRO A 212 2.63 23.20 -11.24
C PRO A 212 2.34 22.04 -10.27
N LEU A 213 3.33 21.20 -10.02
CA LEU A 213 3.27 20.20 -8.97
C LEU A 213 3.13 20.87 -7.60
N ARG A 214 2.15 20.43 -6.82
CA ARG A 214 1.87 20.92 -5.46
C ARG A 214 1.87 19.78 -4.45
N PHE A 215 2.12 20.13 -3.20
CA PHE A 215 1.98 19.18 -2.11
C PHE A 215 0.52 19.09 -1.70
N GLU A 216 0.04 17.85 -1.60
CA GLU A 216 -1.24 17.50 -1.03
C GLU A 216 -1.02 16.71 0.25
N SER A 217 -1.97 16.83 1.18
CA SER A 217 -1.91 16.14 2.47
C SER A 217 -3.17 15.34 2.72
N LEU A 218 -3.01 14.18 3.35
CA LEU A 218 -4.09 13.28 3.69
C LEU A 218 -3.96 12.89 5.15
N PHE A 219 -5.11 12.70 5.80
CA PHE A 219 -5.15 12.04 7.09
C PHE A 219 -6.41 11.19 7.21
N SER A 220 -6.30 10.09 7.95
CA SER A 220 -7.41 9.23 8.31
C SER A 220 -7.20 8.69 9.73
N LEU A 221 -8.25 8.68 10.53
CA LEU A 221 -8.28 8.11 11.88
C LEU A 221 -9.48 7.18 11.99
N GLY A 222 -9.28 6.00 12.56
CA GLY A 222 -10.35 5.03 12.66
C GLY A 222 -10.06 3.86 13.57
N LEU A 223 -10.90 2.83 13.44
CA LEU A 223 -10.78 1.59 14.19
C LEU A 223 -10.24 0.49 13.29
N SER A 224 -9.45 -0.40 13.85
CA SER A 224 -8.92 -1.57 13.15
C SER A 224 -9.06 -2.82 13.99
N TRP A 225 -9.24 -3.94 13.32
CA TRP A 225 -9.29 -5.26 13.91
C TRP A 225 -8.48 -6.22 13.05
N ARG A 226 -7.60 -6.98 13.69
CA ARG A 226 -6.72 -7.97 13.04
C ARG A 226 -6.94 -9.33 13.68
N PRO A 227 -7.88 -10.15 13.17
CA PRO A 227 -8.18 -11.45 13.76
C PRO A 227 -7.02 -12.45 13.61
N PHE A 228 -6.25 -12.33 12.53
CA PHE A 228 -5.13 -13.20 12.19
C PHE A 228 -3.99 -12.38 11.62
N ASP A 229 -2.77 -12.91 11.67
CA ASP A 229 -1.64 -12.32 10.94
C ASP A 229 -1.97 -12.22 9.45
N GLY A 230 -1.67 -11.08 8.83
CA GLY A 230 -1.96 -10.87 7.41
C GLY A 230 -3.41 -10.56 7.07
N VAL A 231 -4.34 -10.57 8.03
CA VAL A 231 -5.74 -10.15 7.81
C VAL A 231 -6.05 -8.90 8.65
N GLY A 232 -6.52 -7.85 8.00
CA GLY A 232 -6.95 -6.62 8.67
C GLY A 232 -8.32 -6.16 8.20
N ILE A 233 -9.09 -5.60 9.12
CA ILE A 233 -10.35 -4.91 8.84
C ILE A 233 -10.25 -3.51 9.45
N TYR A 234 -10.65 -2.50 8.69
CA TYR A 234 -10.49 -1.11 9.06
C TYR A 234 -11.78 -0.33 8.83
N LEU A 235 -12.09 0.56 9.76
CA LEU A 235 -13.21 1.47 9.68
C LEU A 235 -12.69 2.89 9.88
N PRO A 236 -12.41 3.63 8.80
CA PRO A 236 -12.10 5.05 8.83
C PRO A 236 -13.28 5.85 9.39
N LEU A 237 -13.04 6.68 10.41
CA LEU A 237 -14.09 7.46 11.09
C LEU A 237 -13.95 8.95 10.84
N ILE A 238 -12.71 9.46 10.88
CA ILE A 238 -12.41 10.88 10.66
C ILE A 238 -11.35 10.97 9.57
N ASN A 239 -11.62 11.74 8.51
CA ASN A 239 -10.71 11.84 7.37
C ASN A 239 -10.53 13.28 6.91
N SER A 240 -9.48 13.52 6.14
CA SER A 240 -9.30 14.76 5.38
C SER A 240 -10.43 14.99 4.39
N LYS A 241 -10.61 16.26 3.99
CA LYS A 241 -11.63 16.64 3.01
C LYS A 241 -11.50 15.84 1.71
N ALA A 242 -10.28 15.68 1.18
CA ALA A 242 -10.04 14.92 -0.04
C ALA A 242 -10.57 13.47 0.01
N ILE A 243 -10.49 12.80 1.18
CA ILE A 243 -11.03 11.45 1.36
C ILE A 243 -12.56 11.48 1.44
N ASN A 244 -13.13 12.44 2.16
CA ASN A 244 -14.58 12.53 2.28
C ASN A 244 -15.24 12.90 0.94
N ASP A 245 -14.63 13.82 0.18
CA ASP A 245 -15.10 14.20 -1.16
C ASP A 245 -15.13 12.97 -2.09
N GLU A 246 -14.16 12.06 -1.97
CA GLU A 246 -14.14 10.79 -2.71
C GLU A 246 -15.26 9.84 -2.26
N TYR A 247 -15.45 9.66 -0.95
CA TYR A 247 -16.54 8.83 -0.43
C TYR A 247 -17.92 9.34 -0.85
N ASP A 248 -18.09 10.65 -0.90
CA ASP A 248 -19.33 11.28 -1.33
C ASP A 248 -19.55 11.10 -2.84
N GLN A 249 -18.49 11.19 -3.65
CA GLN A 249 -18.54 10.89 -5.10
C GLN A 249 -18.90 9.43 -5.39
N LEU A 250 -18.36 8.49 -4.60
CA LEU A 250 -18.66 7.05 -4.72
C LEU A 250 -20.03 6.68 -4.11
N GLY A 251 -20.71 7.61 -3.45
CA GLY A 251 -22.00 7.36 -2.78
C GLY A 251 -21.89 6.38 -1.60
N HIS A 252 -20.72 6.28 -0.97
CA HIS A 252 -20.48 5.32 0.09
C HIS A 252 -21.17 5.71 1.41
N SER A 253 -22.09 4.86 1.87
CA SER A 253 -22.56 4.85 3.27
C SER A 253 -21.41 4.52 4.22
N LEU A 254 -21.60 4.59 5.55
CA LEU A 254 -20.56 4.20 6.52
C LEU A 254 -20.03 2.77 6.30
N LEU A 255 -20.87 1.85 5.85
CA LEU A 255 -20.45 0.49 5.47
C LEU A 255 -19.74 0.46 4.11
N GLY A 256 -19.93 1.45 3.26
CA GLY A 256 -19.11 1.64 2.06
C GLY A 256 -17.67 2.06 2.36
N ARG A 257 -17.41 2.57 3.57
CA ARG A 257 -16.10 3.11 3.98
C ARG A 257 -15.19 2.09 4.66
N PHE A 258 -15.70 0.93 5.09
CA PHE A 258 -14.81 -0.08 5.66
C PHE A 258 -13.85 -0.61 4.59
N SER A 259 -12.66 -1.01 5.01
CA SER A 259 -11.70 -1.71 4.16
C SER A 259 -11.21 -2.98 4.80
N PHE A 260 -10.64 -3.85 3.99
CA PHE A 260 -9.97 -5.04 4.47
C PHE A 260 -8.65 -5.26 3.74
N SER A 261 -7.71 -5.91 4.41
CA SER A 261 -6.41 -6.29 3.83
C SER A 261 -6.19 -7.78 3.99
N ILE A 262 -5.55 -8.36 2.97
CA ILE A 262 -5.10 -9.75 2.95
C ILE A 262 -3.66 -9.75 2.42
N ASP A 263 -2.71 -10.07 3.29
CA ASP A 263 -1.29 -10.20 2.97
C ASP A 263 -0.89 -11.68 3.09
N LEU A 264 -0.87 -12.36 1.94
CA LEU A 264 -0.50 -13.77 1.87
C LEU A 264 0.99 -14.01 2.17
N ASN A 265 1.86 -13.02 1.94
CA ASN A 265 3.29 -13.12 2.23
C ASN A 265 3.53 -13.14 3.76
N ARG A 266 2.64 -12.52 4.54
CA ARG A 266 2.62 -12.60 6.01
C ARG A 266 1.90 -13.85 6.54
N LEU A 267 1.06 -14.49 5.72
CA LEU A 267 0.38 -15.75 6.07
C LEU A 267 1.24 -16.99 5.84
N ASP A 268 2.38 -16.89 5.16
CA ASP A 268 3.23 -18.04 4.82
C ASP A 268 3.60 -18.86 6.07
N PHE A 269 2.91 -20.00 6.20
CA PHE A 269 2.98 -20.91 7.35
C PHE A 269 4.36 -21.56 7.50
N MET A 270 5.15 -21.63 6.41
CA MET A 270 6.50 -22.20 6.41
C MET A 270 7.55 -21.24 6.98
N ARG A 271 7.28 -19.93 6.99
CA ARG A 271 8.16 -18.92 7.61
C ARG A 271 7.96 -18.83 9.12
N LYS A 272 6.75 -19.14 9.60
CA LYS A 272 6.36 -19.08 11.03
C LYS A 272 7.11 -20.06 11.95
N SER A 273 7.71 -21.14 11.43
CA SER A 273 8.51 -22.05 12.26
C SER A 273 9.81 -21.42 12.79
N TYR A 274 10.21 -20.26 12.27
CA TYR A 274 11.45 -19.56 12.67
C TYR A 274 11.22 -18.27 13.48
N GLU A 275 9.97 -17.77 13.61
CA GLU A 275 9.66 -16.40 14.05
C GLU A 275 8.85 -16.25 15.36
N LYS A 276 8.53 -17.32 16.12
CA LYS A 276 7.83 -17.18 17.43
C LYS A 276 8.79 -17.18 18.63
N PRO A 277 8.92 -16.07 19.39
CA PRO A 277 9.41 -16.14 20.77
C PRO A 277 8.43 -15.72 21.86
N TYR A 278 7.18 -15.31 21.59
CA TYR A 278 6.33 -14.68 22.62
C TYR A 278 4.88 -15.18 22.73
N GLU A 279 4.64 -16.46 22.46
CA GLU A 279 3.41 -17.13 22.91
C GLU A 279 3.71 -18.09 24.07
N SER A 280 4.21 -17.56 25.17
CA SER A 280 4.16 -18.23 26.47
C SER A 280 4.45 -17.18 27.55
N PHE A 281 3.41 -16.61 28.14
CA PHE A 281 3.21 -16.28 29.56
C PHE A 281 1.82 -15.69 29.74
#